data_AF-A0A521Y5G8-F1
#
_entry.id   AF-A0A521Y5G8-F1
#
_cell.length_a   1.000
_cell.length_b   1.000
_cell.length_c   1.000
_cell.angle_alpha   90.00
_cell.angle_beta   90.00
_cell.angle_gamma   90.00
#
_symmetry.space_group_name_H-M   'P 1'
#
loop_
_entity.id
_entity.type
_entity.pdbx_description
1 polymer ?
#
loop_
_entity_poly.entity_id
_entity_poly.type
_entity_poly.pdbx_seq_one_letter_code
_entity_poly.pdbx_strand_id
1 'polypeptide(L)' 'MKVQFAVEEVHTMFLSVIDQVVALDLDKKDRAAIRRWVADEMTPGTPAMRRLADKVNEQVQQSHDRSEVSPIKKPDWVD' A
#
# COMPACT_ATOMS: atom_id res chain seq x y z
N MET A 1 12.40 -11.21 -12.38
CA MET A 1 11.19 -10.46 -12.82
C MET A 1 11.06 -9.25 -11.92
N LYS A 2 10.87 -8.03 -12.42
CA LYS A 2 10.73 -6.84 -11.57
C LYS A 2 9.26 -6.71 -11.17
N VAL A 3 8.93 -7.04 -9.92
CA VAL A 3 7.58 -6.86 -9.38
C VAL A 3 7.48 -5.42 -8.88
N GLN A 4 6.75 -4.58 -9.61
CA GLN A 4 6.58 -3.16 -9.27
C GLN A 4 5.15 -2.73 -9.59
N PHE A 5 4.51 -2.05 -8.64
CA PHE A 5 3.23 -1.37 -8.83
C PHE A 5 3.43 0.02 -9.44
N ALA A 6 2.54 0.38 -10.35
CA ALA A 6 2.36 1.74 -10.82
C ALA A 6 1.75 2.63 -9.72
N VAL A 7 1.92 3.94 -9.84
CA VAL A 7 1.43 4.91 -8.83
C VAL A 7 -0.10 4.84 -8.70
N GLU A 8 -0.78 4.59 -9.82
CA GLU A 8 -2.23 4.47 -9.93
C GLU A 8 -2.76 3.21 -9.22
N GLU A 9 -2.02 2.10 -9.29
CA GLU A 9 -2.35 0.86 -8.57
C GLU A 9 -2.20 1.06 -7.07
N VAL A 10 -1.09 1.69 -6.64
CA VAL A 10 -0.87 2.02 -5.22
C VAL A 10 -1.92 3.00 -4.71
N HIS A 11 -2.31 3.99 -5.52
CA HIS A 11 -3.38 4.92 -5.17
C HIS A 11 -4.73 4.19 -4.98
N THR A 12 -5.04 3.22 -5.83
CA THR A 12 -6.26 2.40 -5.69
C THR A 12 -6.25 1.58 -4.40
N MET A 13 -5.12 0.95 -4.06
CA MET A 13 -4.94 0.25 -2.78
C MET A 13 -5.07 1.21 -1.59
N PHE A 14 -4.46 2.38 -1.69
CA PHE A 14 -4.52 3.43 -0.68
C PHE A 14 -5.97 3.88 -0.42
N LEU A 15 -6.76 4.14 -1.47
CA LEU A 15 -8.17 4.51 -1.33
C LEU A 15 -8.97 3.42 -0.61
N SER A 16 -8.73 2.14 -0.92
CA SER A 16 -9.39 1.04 -0.22
C SER A 16 -9.11 1.03 1.28
N VAL A 17 -7.91 1.44 1.72
CA VAL A 17 -7.59 1.56 3.16
C VAL A 17 -8.27 2.78 3.75
N ILE A 18 -8.23 3.92 3.06
CA ILE A 18 -8.87 5.15 3.53
C ILE A 18 -10.38 4.99 3.67
N ASP A 19 -11.03 4.28 2.75
CA ASP A 19 -12.47 4.01 2.82
C ASP A 19 -12.83 3.22 4.10
N GLN A 20 -11.98 2.26 4.50
CA GLN A 20 -12.14 1.53 5.76
C GLN A 20 -11.93 2.44 6.97
N VAL A 21 -10.93 3.34 6.93
CA VAL A 21 -10.68 4.31 8.01
C VAL A 21 -11.86 5.27 8.16
N VAL A 22 -12.36 5.79 7.04
CA VAL A 22 -13.51 6.71 7.00
C VAL A 22 -14.79 6.01 7.45
N ALA A 23 -14.91 4.69 7.29
CA ALA A 23 -16.05 3.92 7.77
C ALA A 23 -16.10 3.77 9.31
N LEU A 24 -15.00 4.04 10.02
CA LEU A 24 -14.97 4.04 11.48
C LEU A 24 -15.82 5.17 12.09
N ASP A 25 -16.06 5.08 13.39
CA ASP A 25 -16.76 6.11 14.16
C ASP A 25 -15.83 7.32 14.39
N LEU A 26 -15.72 8.14 13.34
CA LEU A 26 -15.00 9.41 13.33
C LEU A 26 -15.97 10.57 13.38
N ASP A 27 -15.59 11.64 14.07
CA ASP A 27 -16.33 12.90 14.01
C ASP A 27 -16.42 13.41 12.55
N LYS A 28 -17.48 14.15 12.25
CA LYS A 28 -17.74 14.68 10.91
C LYS A 28 -16.60 15.56 10.43
N LYS A 29 -15.98 16.32 11.34
CA LYS A 29 -14.83 17.19 11.05
C LYS A 29 -13.62 16.39 10.57
N ASP A 30 -13.28 15.31 11.29
CA ASP A 30 -12.11 14.48 10.97
C ASP A 30 -12.33 13.73 9.66
N ARG A 31 -13.55 13.21 9.44
CA ARG A 31 -13.92 12.57 8.19
C ARG A 31 -13.77 13.52 6.99
N ALA A 32 -14.22 14.76 7.14
CA ALA A 32 -14.09 15.78 6.11
C ALA A 32 -12.63 16.17 5.87
N ALA A 33 -11.82 16.27 6.92
CA ALA A 33 -10.40 16.56 6.83
C ALA A 33 -9.65 15.47 6.05
N ILE A 34 -9.91 14.18 6.35
CA ILE A 34 -9.30 13.05 5.63
C ILE A 34 -9.67 13.09 4.15
N ARG A 35 -10.96 13.26 3.82
CA ARG A 35 -11.41 13.32 2.41
C ARG A 35 -10.78 14.48 1.65
N ARG A 36 -10.64 15.63 2.29
CA ARG A 36 -10.00 16.80 1.70
C ARG A 36 -8.52 16.56 1.44
N TRP A 37 -7.80 16.03 2.44
CA TRP A 37 -6.39 15.66 2.29
C TRP A 37 -6.18 14.65 1.15
N VAL A 38 -7.05 13.66 1.03
CA VAL A 38 -7.00 12.68 -0.07
C VAL A 38 -7.11 13.36 -1.43
N ALA A 39 -8.06 14.29 -1.58
CA ALA A 39 -8.30 15.01 -2.82
C ALA A 39 -7.20 16.01 -3.17
N ASP A 40 -6.64 16.70 -2.18
CA ASP A 40 -5.71 17.81 -2.39
C ASP A 40 -4.25 17.34 -2.51
N GLU A 41 -3.84 16.34 -1.72
CA GLU A 41 -2.42 15.98 -1.56
C GLU A 41 -2.08 14.55 -2.01
N MET A 42 -3.04 13.63 -2.03
CA MET A 42 -2.80 12.20 -2.28
C MET A 42 -3.27 11.72 -3.65
N THR A 43 -3.42 12.62 -4.63
CA THR A 43 -3.79 12.23 -5.99
C THR A 43 -2.61 11.66 -6.79
N PRO A 44 -2.87 10.83 -7.82
CA PRO A 44 -1.83 10.34 -8.71
C PRO A 44 -1.03 11.51 -9.30
N GLY A 45 0.30 11.42 -9.22
CA GLY A 45 1.20 12.43 -9.72
C GLY A 45 1.73 13.41 -8.68
N THR A 46 1.10 13.52 -7.49
CA THR A 46 1.65 14.35 -6.41
C THR A 46 2.95 13.74 -5.85
N PRO A 47 3.86 14.56 -5.28
CA PRO A 47 5.07 14.05 -4.65
C PRO A 47 4.79 13.09 -3.49
N ALA A 48 3.71 13.31 -2.74
CA ALA A 48 3.33 12.44 -1.62
C ALA A 48 2.93 11.04 -2.10
N MET A 49 2.09 10.96 -3.14
CA MET A 49 1.64 9.69 -3.69
C MET A 49 2.79 8.92 -4.37
N ARG A 50 3.71 9.63 -5.05
CA ARG A 50 4.93 9.01 -5.60
C ARG A 50 5.81 8.40 -4.52
N ARG A 51 6.06 9.12 -3.43
CA ARG A 51 6.85 8.60 -2.29
C ARG A 51 6.21 7.37 -1.66
N LEU A 52 4.88 7.36 -1.53
CA LEU A 52 4.16 6.18 -1.05
C LEU A 52 4.36 4.99 -2.00
N ALA A 53 4.23 5.21 -3.31
CA ALA A 53 4.47 4.15 -4.30
C ALA A 53 5.91 3.64 -4.26
N ASP A 54 6.90 4.51 -4.14
CA ASP A 54 8.31 4.12 -4.02
C ASP A 54 8.53 3.24 -2.77
N LYS A 55 7.95 3.65 -1.64
CA LYS A 55 8.07 2.89 -0.38
C LYS A 55 7.38 1.53 -0.45
N VAL A 56 6.18 1.47 -1.01
CA VAL A 56 5.46 0.20 -1.20
C VAL A 56 6.26 -0.75 -2.07
N ASN A 57 6.81 -0.25 -3.19
CA ASN A 57 7.63 -1.06 -4.09
C ASN A 57 8.94 -1.52 -3.44
N GLU A 58 9.57 -0.71 -2.60
CA GLU A 58 10.73 -1.12 -1.81
C GLU A 58 10.38 -2.31 -0.90
N GLN A 59 9.23 -2.27 -0.22
CA GLN A 59 8.78 -3.36 0.65
C GLN A 59 8.41 -4.62 -0.13
N VAL A 60 7.79 -4.48 -1.29
CA VAL A 60 7.47 -5.60 -2.19
C VAL A 60 8.75 -6.30 -2.65
N GLN A 61 9.76 -5.53 -3.07
CA GLN A 61 11.05 -6.09 -3.46
C GLN A 61 11.71 -6.82 -2.29
N GLN A 62 11.74 -6.22 -1.09
CA GLN A 62 12.28 -6.87 0.11
C GLN A 62 11.55 -8.18 0.45
N SER A 63 10.21 -8.21 0.29
CA SER A 63 9.41 -9.41 0.52
C SER A 63 9.70 -10.50 -0.51
N HIS A 64 9.81 -10.11 -1.78
CA HIS A 64 10.17 -11.00 -2.87
C HIS A 64 11.56 -11.62 -2.64
N ASP A 65 12.58 -10.81 -2.35
CA ASP A 65 13.94 -11.28 -2.11
C ASP A 65 14.00 -12.27 -0.93
N ARG A 66 13.25 -12.00 0.16
CA ARG A 66 13.13 -12.94 1.28
C ARG A 66 12.49 -14.26 0.88
N SER A 67 11.51 -14.22 -0.02
CA SER A 67 10.84 -15.43 -0.52
C SER A 67 11.75 -16.27 -1.41
N GLU A 68 12.60 -15.64 -2.24
CA GLU A 68 13.59 -16.32 -3.06
C GLU A 68 14.71 -16.98 -2.23
N VAL A 69 15.04 -16.41 -1.07
CA VAL A 69 15.99 -17.00 -0.10
C VAL A 69 15.38 -18.17 0.69
N SER A 70 14.07 -18.43 0.56
CA SER A 70 13.38 -19.58 1.17
C SER A 70 12.99 -20.70 0.16
N PRO A 71 13.90 -21.29 -0.64
CA PRO A 71 13.56 -22.50 -1.41
C PRO A 71 13.43 -23.75 -0.53
N ILE A 72 13.89 -23.72 0.71
CA ILE A 72 13.88 -24.88 1.63
C ILE A 72 12.74 -24.75 2.63
N LYS A 73 11.49 -24.78 2.15
CA LYS A 73 10.41 -25.29 2.99
C LYS A 73 10.50 -26.81 2.92
N LYS A 74 11.00 -27.44 3.98
CA LYS A 74 10.84 -28.88 4.16
C LYS A 74 9.35 -29.18 4.05
N PRO A 75 8.93 -30.07 3.14
CA PRO A 75 7.53 -30.39 3.00
C PRO A 75 7.01 -30.99 4.31
N ASP A 76 5.82 -30.53 4.68
CA ASP A 76 5.14 -30.67 5.98
C ASP A 76 4.74 -32.11 6.31
N TRP A 77 5.13 -33.06 5.45
CA TRP A 77 4.84 -34.49 5.50
C TRP A 77 6.04 -35.35 5.92
N VAL A 78 7.17 -34.74 6.32
CA VAL A 78 8.30 -35.44 6.93
C VAL A 78 8.24 -35.21 8.44
N ASP A 79 7.29 -35.88 9.08
CA ASP A 79 7.38 -36.33 10.47
C ASP A 79 7.32 -37.86 10.47
#